data_AF-A0A1G4JY04-F1
#
_entry.id   AF-A0A1G4JY04-F1
#
_cell.length_a   1.000
_cell.length_b   1.000
_cell.length_c   1.000
_cell.angle_alpha   90.00
_cell.angle_beta   90.00
_cell.angle_gamma   90.00
#
_symmetry.space_group_name_H-M   'P 1'
#
loop_
_entity.id
_entity.type
_entity.pdbx_description
1 polymer ?
#
loop_
_entity_poly.entity_id
_entity_poly.type
_entity_poly.pdbx_seq_one_letter_code
_entity_poly.pdbx_strand_id
1 'polypeptide(L)'
;MAFKPKKKGGIESSSLVERIVRRLKTLMVDSRRKRTQVFTFGSIAVGLLVIYLLQGLVLHKSQQDSNFPPVHGHYTEEIITTQPLIFPPIEHAERLKQLNLRNLHMLRIDLDGNKKYVLKEDDKPITDKERKEITDEFELVKREYLDHGKRIYRKGSESPEVVVVTLVDFDQNSADTLIPVVQNRVDYAQRHRYGVYVRWAQEFIPTVDNQDLPKTYEYLKPLMMRAAMHAFPKAKYFWFLDQHALIMRMDLSLQTQLLDRKILEIAALKNVPVLKGSNIKTYNHFVPDLAEVIIPQTNEGQLDSNSFIVKAGLYGKAFMDYLGDPLVRDYPWSSFSASVGHALQWHPNFLAKAALVIPKTIASVYDPAKSTTEKANIDDFHYTQGDFVALFNGCQERGSCASDLALLYQQVQK
;
A
#
# COMPACT_ATOMS: atom_id res chain seq x y z
N MET A 1 50.18 26.51 -65.50
CA MET A 1 51.24 25.75 -66.20
C MET A 1 50.84 24.28 -66.26
N ALA A 2 50.96 23.71 -67.46
CA ALA A 2 51.14 22.30 -67.85
C ALA A 2 50.04 21.24 -67.57
N PHE A 3 49.60 20.65 -68.68
CA PHE A 3 48.71 19.51 -68.87
C PHE A 3 49.46 18.15 -68.83
N LYS A 4 48.81 17.11 -68.23
CA LYS A 4 48.79 15.64 -68.58
C LYS A 4 50.14 14.86 -68.66
N PRO A 5 50.18 13.48 -68.68
CA PRO A 5 49.10 12.51 -68.96
C PRO A 5 49.04 11.23 -68.06
N LYS A 6 47.95 10.45 -68.22
CA LYS A 6 47.89 9.01 -67.90
C LYS A 6 48.81 8.23 -68.86
N LYS A 7 49.56 7.23 -68.36
CA LYS A 7 50.01 6.08 -69.15
C LYS A 7 49.76 4.75 -68.45
N LYS A 8 49.26 3.81 -69.25
CA LYS A 8 49.00 2.40 -69.00
C LYS A 8 50.30 1.58 -69.04
N GLY A 9 50.28 0.46 -68.31
CA GLY A 9 50.64 -0.87 -68.84
C GLY A 9 52.11 -1.29 -68.82
N GLY A 10 52.39 -2.34 -68.03
CA GLY A 10 53.60 -3.15 -68.10
C GLY A 10 53.48 -4.34 -67.17
N ILE A 11 52.88 -5.43 -67.66
CA ILE A 11 52.81 -6.73 -67.00
C ILE A 11 54.17 -7.41 -67.18
N GLU A 12 54.86 -7.73 -66.08
CA GLU A 12 55.76 -8.88 -66.04
C GLU A 12 55.34 -9.78 -64.87
N SER A 13 54.94 -10.99 -65.23
CA SER A 13 54.44 -12.04 -64.37
C SER A 13 55.57 -12.67 -63.55
N SER A 14 55.62 -12.40 -62.26
CA SER A 14 56.18 -13.36 -61.29
C SER A 14 55.02 -13.93 -60.49
N SER A 15 54.90 -15.26 -60.50
CA SER A 15 53.72 -15.95 -59.97
C SER A 15 53.57 -15.68 -58.47
N LEU A 16 52.32 -15.51 -58.03
CA LEU A 16 51.94 -15.28 -56.63
C LEU A 16 52.44 -16.42 -55.71
N VAL A 17 52.71 -17.58 -56.30
CA VAL A 17 53.28 -18.77 -55.66
C VAL A 17 54.72 -18.53 -55.17
N GLU A 18 55.58 -17.84 -55.92
CA GLU A 18 56.97 -17.60 -55.49
C GLU A 18 57.07 -16.64 -54.29
N ARG A 19 56.14 -15.67 -54.16
CA ARG A 19 56.08 -14.78 -52.99
C ARG A 19 55.57 -15.51 -51.73
N ILE A 20 54.64 -16.44 -51.89
CA ILE A 20 54.12 -17.25 -50.79
C ILE A 20 55.20 -18.21 -50.29
N VAL A 21 55.94 -18.86 -51.18
CA VAL A 21 57.00 -19.80 -50.80
C VAL A 21 58.14 -19.13 -50.02
N ARG A 22 58.53 -17.89 -50.38
CA ARG A 22 59.55 -17.15 -49.59
C ARG A 22 59.05 -16.71 -48.21
N ARG A 23 57.76 -16.34 -48.06
CA ARG A 23 57.18 -15.97 -46.76
C ARG A 23 56.91 -17.19 -45.86
N LEU A 24 56.61 -18.35 -46.42
CA LEU A 24 56.48 -19.58 -45.62
C LEU A 24 57.83 -20.05 -45.07
N LYS A 25 58.92 -19.89 -45.84
CA LYS A 25 60.27 -20.29 -45.41
C LYS A 25 60.81 -19.49 -44.23
N THR A 26 60.38 -18.24 -44.02
CA THR A 26 60.79 -17.41 -42.87
C THR A 26 59.90 -17.60 -41.63
N LEU A 27 58.69 -18.14 -41.77
CA LEU A 27 57.79 -18.42 -40.63
C LEU A 27 58.10 -19.73 -39.89
N MET A 28 58.89 -20.62 -40.47
CA MET A 28 59.15 -21.96 -39.90
C MET A 28 60.44 -22.09 -39.06
N VAL A 29 61.19 -21.00 -38.81
CA VAL A 29 62.53 -21.11 -38.20
C VAL A 29 62.59 -20.82 -36.69
N ASP A 30 61.50 -20.48 -35.99
CA ASP A 30 61.61 -20.24 -34.53
C ASP A 30 60.48 -20.85 -33.69
N SER A 31 60.31 -22.17 -33.80
CA SER A 31 59.26 -22.93 -33.09
C SER A 31 59.55 -23.17 -31.61
N ARG A 32 60.81 -23.08 -31.17
CA ARG A 32 61.19 -23.34 -29.77
C ARG A 32 60.82 -22.18 -28.85
N ARG A 33 61.07 -20.92 -29.26
CA ARG A 33 60.79 -19.73 -28.44
C ARG A 33 59.29 -19.44 -28.27
N LYS A 34 58.49 -19.73 -29.31
CA LYS A 34 57.02 -19.64 -29.22
C LYS A 34 56.42 -20.71 -28.32
N ARG A 35 56.97 -21.93 -28.31
CA ARG A 35 56.50 -22.99 -27.39
C ARG A 35 56.72 -22.64 -25.93
N THR A 36 57.88 -22.09 -25.58
CA THR A 36 58.15 -21.65 -24.20
C THR A 36 57.27 -20.48 -23.79
N GLN A 37 57.05 -19.49 -24.67
CA GLN A 37 56.16 -18.37 -24.37
C GLN A 37 54.70 -18.79 -24.21
N VAL A 38 54.18 -19.65 -25.11
CA VAL A 38 52.82 -20.20 -24.98
C VAL A 38 52.67 -21.02 -23.71
N PHE A 39 53.69 -21.79 -23.33
CA PHE A 39 53.69 -22.56 -22.09
C PHE A 39 53.70 -21.65 -20.85
N THR A 40 54.51 -20.59 -20.83
CA THR A 40 54.52 -19.64 -19.70
C THR A 40 53.23 -18.85 -19.57
N PHE A 41 52.64 -18.39 -20.69
CA PHE A 41 51.34 -17.70 -20.66
C PHE A 41 50.21 -18.65 -20.26
N GLY A 42 50.25 -19.91 -20.71
CA GLY A 42 49.33 -20.95 -20.30
C GLY A 42 49.40 -21.22 -18.79
N SER A 43 50.60 -21.36 -18.22
CA SER A 43 50.80 -21.57 -16.79
C SER A 43 50.32 -20.39 -15.94
N ILE A 44 50.54 -19.15 -16.40
CA ILE A 44 50.04 -17.95 -15.71
C ILE A 44 48.50 -17.91 -15.76
N ALA A 45 47.89 -18.21 -16.90
CA ALA A 45 46.44 -18.24 -17.04
C ALA A 45 45.80 -19.32 -16.15
N VAL A 46 46.40 -20.51 -16.07
CA VAL A 46 45.97 -21.59 -15.16
C VAL A 46 46.14 -21.16 -13.71
N GLY A 47 47.26 -20.52 -13.36
CA GLY A 47 47.49 -19.98 -12.02
C GLY A 47 46.43 -18.96 -11.61
N LEU A 48 46.08 -18.02 -12.49
CA LEU A 48 45.03 -17.04 -12.24
C LEU A 48 43.64 -17.68 -12.13
N LEU A 49 43.35 -18.71 -12.95
CA LEU A 49 42.10 -19.44 -12.89
C LEU A 49 41.97 -20.24 -11.59
N VAL A 50 43.07 -20.85 -11.13
CA VAL A 50 43.12 -21.55 -9.83
C VAL A 50 42.95 -20.55 -8.69
N ILE A 51 43.59 -19.38 -8.74
CA ILE A 51 43.39 -18.32 -7.74
C ILE A 51 41.93 -17.84 -7.74
N TYR A 52 41.30 -17.66 -8.91
CA TYR A 52 39.89 -17.28 -9.02
C TYR A 52 38.95 -18.35 -8.45
N LEU A 53 39.22 -19.62 -8.73
CA LEU A 53 38.44 -20.74 -8.16
C LEU A 53 38.66 -20.89 -6.64
N LEU A 54 39.89 -20.68 -6.16
CA LEU A 54 40.22 -20.70 -4.74
C LEU A 54 39.66 -19.47 -4.00
N GLN A 55 39.54 -18.32 -4.67
CA GLN A 55 38.79 -17.17 -4.14
C GLN A 55 37.34 -17.56 -3.87
N GLY A 56 36.68 -18.32 -4.75
CA GLY A 56 35.33 -18.84 -4.50
C GLY A 56 35.22 -19.73 -3.25
N LEU A 57 36.29 -20.44 -2.89
CA LEU A 57 36.35 -21.33 -1.72
C LEU A 57 36.71 -20.60 -0.41
N VAL A 58 37.54 -19.55 -0.47
CA VAL A 58 37.98 -18.78 0.73
C VAL A 58 37.06 -17.58 1.01
N LEU A 59 36.41 -17.00 -0.01
CA LEU A 59 35.40 -15.94 0.13
C LEU A 59 33.98 -16.47 0.33
N HIS A 60 33.77 -17.79 0.38
CA HIS A 60 32.62 -18.39 1.08
C HIS A 60 32.79 -18.26 2.60
N LYS A 61 33.19 -17.07 3.05
CA LYS A 61 33.03 -16.64 4.42
C LYS A 61 31.53 -16.41 4.56
N SER A 62 30.86 -17.43 5.11
CA SER A 62 29.59 -17.36 5.83
C SER A 62 28.93 -15.99 5.64
N GLN A 63 28.03 -15.87 4.66
CA GLN A 63 26.88 -15.02 4.92
C GLN A 63 26.34 -15.60 6.22
N GLN A 64 26.60 -14.89 7.33
CA GLN A 64 25.78 -15.07 8.49
C GLN A 64 24.37 -14.98 7.93
N ASP A 65 23.65 -16.09 7.95
CA ASP A 65 22.20 -16.06 7.91
C ASP A 65 21.84 -15.19 9.10
N SER A 66 21.70 -13.90 8.85
CA SER A 66 21.13 -12.97 9.79
C SER A 66 19.73 -13.50 9.96
N ASN A 67 19.54 -14.31 11.00
CA ASN A 67 18.23 -14.78 11.45
C ASN A 67 17.48 -13.54 11.91
N PHE A 68 16.93 -12.80 10.96
CA PHE A 68 15.98 -11.75 11.24
C PHE A 68 14.78 -12.38 11.94
N PRO A 69 14.18 -11.68 12.91
CA PRO A 69 12.93 -12.15 13.50
C PRO A 69 11.89 -12.38 12.39
N PRO A 70 10.98 -13.35 12.55
CA PRO A 70 9.87 -13.53 11.65
C PRO A 70 9.11 -12.21 11.47
N VAL A 71 8.70 -11.91 10.22
CA VAL A 71 7.88 -10.73 9.95
C VAL A 71 6.53 -10.89 10.66
N HIS A 72 6.17 -9.90 11.47
CA HIS A 72 4.91 -9.86 12.21
C HIS A 72 4.23 -8.48 12.06
N GLY A 73 2.95 -8.42 12.42
CA GLY A 73 2.20 -7.17 12.51
C GLY A 73 2.50 -6.45 13.82
N HIS A 74 1.49 -5.75 14.37
CA HIS A 74 1.61 -5.15 15.71
C HIS A 74 1.74 -6.17 16.85
N TYR A 75 1.30 -7.41 16.63
CA TYR A 75 1.40 -8.50 17.60
C TYR A 75 2.35 -9.58 17.08
N THR A 76 3.08 -10.22 17.98
CA THR A 76 4.01 -11.30 17.64
C THR A 76 3.29 -12.62 17.38
N GLU A 77 2.13 -12.82 18.03
CA GLU A 77 1.29 -14.00 17.88
C GLU A 77 0.18 -13.75 16.85
N GLU A 78 -0.14 -14.76 16.04
CA GLU A 78 -1.09 -14.66 14.93
C GLU A 78 -2.20 -15.71 15.04
N ILE A 79 -3.43 -15.31 14.75
CA ILE A 79 -4.59 -16.20 14.63
C ILE A 79 -4.89 -16.40 13.14
N ILE A 80 -4.64 -17.61 12.64
CA ILE A 80 -4.89 -17.92 11.23
C ILE A 80 -6.40 -18.14 11.01
N THR A 81 -6.97 -17.42 10.05
CA THR A 81 -8.32 -17.65 9.53
C THR A 81 -8.28 -18.00 8.04
N THR A 82 -9.24 -18.83 7.62
CA THR A 82 -9.48 -19.19 6.22
C THR A 82 -10.61 -18.38 5.59
N GLN A 83 -11.29 -17.54 6.36
CA GLN A 83 -12.33 -16.63 5.88
C GLN A 83 -11.71 -15.28 5.51
N PRO A 84 -11.95 -14.76 4.29
CA PRO A 84 -11.39 -13.48 3.87
C PRO A 84 -12.14 -12.28 4.46
N LEU A 85 -13.10 -12.51 5.35
CA LEU A 85 -13.90 -11.49 6.02
C LEU A 85 -13.43 -11.38 7.48
N ILE A 86 -12.60 -10.39 7.78
CA ILE A 86 -12.06 -10.13 9.11
C ILE A 86 -12.67 -8.83 9.61
N PHE A 87 -13.65 -8.92 10.49
CA PHE A 87 -14.28 -7.77 11.15
C PHE A 87 -14.63 -8.15 12.59
N PRO A 88 -14.62 -7.19 13.54
CA PRO A 88 -14.93 -7.49 14.93
C PRO A 88 -16.45 -7.63 15.12
N PRO A 89 -16.90 -8.28 16.20
CA PRO A 89 -18.32 -8.29 16.58
C PRO A 89 -18.76 -6.85 16.93
N ILE A 90 -19.57 -6.24 16.06
CA ILE A 90 -19.99 -4.84 16.19
C ILE A 90 -21.03 -4.67 17.31
N GLU A 91 -21.78 -5.73 17.61
CA GLU A 91 -22.69 -5.83 18.76
C GLU A 91 -21.99 -5.60 20.11
N HIS A 92 -20.66 -5.68 20.16
CA HIS A 92 -19.87 -5.44 21.37
C HIS A 92 -19.53 -3.97 21.60
N ALA A 93 -19.87 -3.05 20.67
CA ALA A 93 -19.52 -1.63 20.76
C ALA A 93 -19.91 -0.98 22.10
N GLU A 94 -21.17 -1.15 22.56
CA GLU A 94 -21.63 -0.53 23.82
C GLU A 94 -20.92 -1.11 25.05
N ARG A 95 -20.60 -2.42 25.04
CA ARG A 95 -19.84 -3.05 26.13
C ARG A 95 -18.38 -2.60 26.13
N LEU A 96 -17.77 -2.44 24.96
CA LEU A 96 -16.43 -1.89 24.80
C LEU A 96 -16.34 -0.45 25.30
N LYS A 97 -17.37 0.36 25.00
CA LYS A 97 -17.50 1.72 25.51
C LYS A 97 -17.57 1.77 27.04
N GLN A 98 -18.33 0.85 27.65
CA GLN A 98 -18.38 0.72 29.12
C GLN A 98 -17.04 0.25 29.71
N LEU A 99 -16.37 -0.70 29.06
CA LEU A 99 -15.03 -1.14 29.45
C LEU A 99 -14.03 0.00 29.40
N ASN A 100 -14.14 0.91 28.43
CA ASN A 100 -13.23 2.02 28.17
C ASN A 100 -11.75 1.59 27.95
N LEU A 101 -10.93 2.52 27.47
CA LEU A 101 -9.53 2.23 27.15
C LEU A 101 -8.70 1.74 28.34
N ARG A 102 -9.03 2.15 29.57
CA ARG A 102 -8.28 1.77 30.78
C ARG A 102 -8.41 0.29 31.11
N ASN A 103 -9.55 -0.33 30.80
CA ASN A 103 -9.71 -1.77 31.03
C ASN A 103 -9.34 -2.61 29.81
N LEU A 104 -9.21 -1.99 28.63
CA LEU A 104 -8.77 -2.65 27.40
C LEU A 104 -7.24 -2.68 27.27
N HIS A 105 -6.55 -1.63 27.67
CA HIS A 105 -5.10 -1.46 27.47
C HIS A 105 -4.34 -1.23 28.77
N MET A 106 -3.05 -1.58 28.78
CA MET A 106 -2.18 -1.32 29.93
C MET A 106 -1.78 0.15 29.96
N LEU A 107 -1.98 0.81 31.11
CA LEU A 107 -1.50 2.17 31.36
C LEU A 107 -0.12 2.12 32.01
N ARG A 108 0.88 2.77 31.39
CA ARG A 108 2.20 2.98 31.98
C ARG A 108 2.41 4.46 32.28
N ILE A 109 3.24 4.73 33.28
CA ILE A 109 3.68 6.07 33.65
C ILE A 109 5.15 6.16 33.23
N ASP A 110 5.49 7.15 32.41
CA ASP A 110 6.88 7.40 32.02
C ASP A 110 7.68 8.10 33.14
N LEU A 111 8.97 8.36 32.89
CA LEU A 111 9.84 9.01 33.87
C LEU A 111 9.41 10.44 34.22
N ASP A 112 8.67 11.09 33.33
CA ASP A 112 8.18 12.46 33.47
C ASP A 112 6.78 12.51 34.13
N GLY A 113 6.22 11.34 34.47
CA GLY A 113 4.91 11.23 35.10
C GLY A 113 3.73 11.22 34.12
N ASN A 114 3.98 11.20 32.81
CA ASN A 114 2.93 11.13 31.81
C ASN A 114 2.36 9.71 31.75
N LYS A 115 1.03 9.63 31.72
CA LYS A 115 0.29 8.37 31.59
C LYS A 115 0.07 8.06 30.11
N LYS A 116 0.55 6.92 29.63
CA LYS A 116 0.36 6.45 28.25
C LYS A 116 -0.11 5.01 28.22
N TYR A 117 -1.08 4.71 27.36
CA TYR A 117 -1.44 3.34 27.02
C TYR A 117 -0.31 2.70 26.22
N VAL A 118 0.00 1.44 26.50
CA VAL A 118 1.09 0.71 25.83
C VAL A 118 0.58 -0.59 25.26
N LEU A 119 0.97 -0.86 24.01
CA LEU A 119 0.65 -2.10 23.32
C LEU A 119 1.40 -3.26 23.97
N LYS A 120 0.69 -4.35 24.22
CA LYS A 120 1.29 -5.62 24.63
C LYS A 120 1.48 -6.52 23.41
N GLU A 121 2.65 -6.41 22.79
CA GLU A 121 2.95 -7.12 21.52
C GLU A 121 2.96 -8.64 21.68
N ASP A 122 3.37 -9.12 22.86
CA ASP A 122 3.50 -10.54 23.23
C ASP A 122 2.22 -11.14 23.84
N ASP A 123 1.08 -10.46 23.70
CA ASP A 123 -0.19 -10.94 24.23
C ASP A 123 -0.70 -12.19 23.50
N LYS A 124 -0.79 -13.30 24.22
CA LYS A 124 -1.18 -14.59 23.65
C LYS A 124 -2.69 -14.65 23.40
N PRO A 125 -3.14 -15.14 22.23
CA PRO A 125 -4.54 -15.33 21.96
C PRO A 125 -5.14 -16.43 22.83
N ILE A 126 -6.42 -16.30 23.18
CA ILE A 126 -7.13 -17.35 23.92
C ILE A 126 -7.50 -18.51 22.99
N THR A 127 -7.42 -19.73 23.52
CA THR A 127 -7.88 -20.93 22.81
C THR A 127 -9.40 -21.03 22.79
N ASP A 128 -9.96 -21.79 21.85
CA ASP A 128 -11.40 -22.06 21.78
C ASP A 128 -11.95 -22.73 23.06
N LYS A 129 -11.09 -23.46 23.79
CA LYS A 129 -11.44 -24.07 25.07
C LYS A 129 -11.56 -23.00 26.16
N GLU A 130 -10.53 -22.19 26.33
CA GLU A 130 -10.53 -21.08 27.32
C GLU A 130 -11.68 -20.12 27.05
N ARG A 131 -11.94 -19.80 25.78
CA ARG A 131 -13.08 -18.97 25.36
C ARG A 131 -14.43 -19.49 25.88
N LYS A 132 -14.64 -20.81 25.88
CA LYS A 132 -15.89 -21.43 26.36
C LYS A 132 -15.99 -21.48 27.89
N GLU A 133 -14.86 -21.37 28.59
CA GLU A 133 -14.80 -21.36 30.05
C GLU A 133 -15.02 -19.96 30.63
N ILE A 134 -14.84 -18.90 29.83
CA ILE A 134 -15.15 -17.52 30.23
C ILE A 134 -16.66 -17.37 30.36
N THR A 135 -17.11 -17.09 31.58
CA THR A 135 -18.53 -16.84 31.91
C THR A 135 -18.87 -15.36 32.01
N ASP A 136 -17.88 -14.52 32.33
CA ASP A 136 -18.05 -13.07 32.37
C ASP A 136 -18.06 -12.50 30.95
N GLU A 137 -19.17 -11.84 30.60
CA GLU A 137 -19.38 -11.27 29.28
C GLU A 137 -18.37 -10.15 28.98
N PHE A 138 -18.00 -9.36 29.98
CA PHE A 138 -17.02 -8.28 29.82
C PHE A 138 -15.61 -8.80 29.55
N GLU A 139 -15.17 -9.83 30.26
CA GLU A 139 -13.90 -10.49 29.97
C GLU A 139 -13.91 -11.14 28.58
N LEU A 140 -15.02 -11.77 28.15
CA LEU A 140 -15.12 -12.33 26.80
C LEU A 140 -14.97 -11.23 25.73
N VAL A 141 -15.73 -10.14 25.86
CA VAL A 141 -15.67 -8.99 24.94
C VAL A 141 -14.27 -8.39 24.88
N LYS A 142 -13.63 -8.21 26.03
CA LYS A 142 -12.24 -7.73 26.11
C LYS A 142 -11.28 -8.64 25.38
N ARG A 143 -11.40 -9.97 25.57
CA ARG A 143 -10.52 -10.94 24.90
C ARG A 143 -10.72 -10.95 23.40
N GLU A 144 -11.96 -10.87 22.94
CA GLU A 144 -12.23 -10.79 21.51
C GLU A 144 -11.68 -9.51 20.88
N TYR A 145 -11.79 -8.38 21.58
CA TYR A 145 -11.17 -7.12 21.16
C TYR A 145 -9.65 -7.25 21.03
N LEU A 146 -8.97 -7.82 22.04
CA LEU A 146 -7.51 -7.99 22.03
C LEU A 146 -7.04 -8.99 20.97
N ASP A 147 -7.81 -10.04 20.71
CA ASP A 147 -7.46 -11.09 19.76
C ASP A 147 -7.80 -10.74 18.31
N HIS A 148 -8.72 -9.80 18.10
CA HIS A 148 -9.16 -9.41 16.76
C HIS A 148 -7.99 -8.93 15.90
N GLY A 149 -7.11 -8.11 16.46
CA GLY A 149 -5.95 -7.59 15.76
C GLY A 149 -4.86 -8.59 15.39
N LYS A 150 -4.94 -9.80 15.94
CA LYS A 150 -4.01 -10.91 15.67
C LYS A 150 -4.46 -11.74 14.46
N ARG A 151 -5.66 -11.52 13.94
CA ARG A 151 -6.25 -12.33 12.86
C ARG A 151 -5.59 -12.04 11.51
N ILE A 152 -5.15 -13.09 10.84
CA ILE A 152 -4.57 -13.04 9.49
C ILE A 152 -5.21 -14.09 8.58
N TYR A 153 -5.36 -13.75 7.30
CA TYR A 153 -5.92 -14.65 6.31
C TYR A 153 -4.83 -15.51 5.67
N ARG A 154 -4.99 -16.84 5.76
CA ARG A 154 -4.18 -17.81 5.00
C ARG A 154 -5.08 -18.93 4.48
N LYS A 155 -5.29 -18.98 3.16
CA LYS A 155 -5.99 -20.10 2.49
C LYS A 155 -5.28 -20.50 1.19
N GLY A 156 -4.37 -21.46 1.28
CA GLY A 156 -3.72 -22.05 0.10
C GLY A 156 -3.20 -21.03 -0.93
N SER A 157 -3.51 -21.25 -2.21
CA SER A 157 -3.20 -20.35 -3.33
C SER A 157 -4.27 -19.27 -3.59
N GLU A 158 -5.47 -19.41 -3.04
CA GLU A 158 -6.59 -18.50 -3.27
C GLU A 158 -6.57 -17.32 -2.30
N SER A 159 -6.31 -16.12 -2.81
CA SER A 159 -6.39 -14.86 -2.05
C SER A 159 -7.27 -13.86 -2.78
N PRO A 160 -8.09 -13.07 -2.07
CA PRO A 160 -8.77 -11.95 -2.71
C PRO A 160 -7.72 -10.99 -3.28
N GLU A 161 -7.95 -10.49 -4.51
CA GLU A 161 -7.06 -9.49 -5.11
C GLU A 161 -7.22 -8.13 -4.45
N VAL A 162 -8.45 -7.79 -4.02
CA VAL A 162 -8.82 -6.54 -3.37
C VAL A 162 -9.29 -6.81 -1.94
N VAL A 163 -8.88 -5.97 -0.99
CA VAL A 163 -9.36 -5.96 0.39
C VAL A 163 -9.96 -4.60 0.69
N VAL A 164 -11.20 -4.57 1.18
CA VAL A 164 -11.84 -3.35 1.69
C VAL A 164 -11.46 -3.19 3.15
N VAL A 165 -10.92 -2.02 3.49
CA VAL A 165 -10.30 -1.71 4.78
C VAL A 165 -11.08 -0.58 5.45
N THR A 166 -11.53 -0.77 6.69
CA THR A 166 -12.33 0.25 7.40
C THR A 166 -11.93 0.33 8.87
N LEU A 167 -11.71 1.54 9.38
CA LEU A 167 -11.66 1.80 10.81
C LEU A 167 -13.06 2.10 11.32
N VAL A 168 -13.41 1.56 12.49
CA VAL A 168 -14.66 1.85 13.19
C VAL A 168 -14.36 2.35 14.61
N ASP A 169 -15.16 3.29 15.08
CA ASP A 169 -15.00 3.93 16.39
C ASP A 169 -16.25 3.68 17.25
N PHE A 170 -16.12 2.81 18.26
CA PHE A 170 -17.21 2.49 19.19
C PHE A 170 -17.50 3.58 20.23
N ASP A 171 -16.61 4.56 20.42
CA ASP A 171 -16.83 5.65 21.36
C ASP A 171 -17.76 6.70 20.75
N GLN A 172 -17.56 6.99 19.45
CA GLN A 172 -18.32 8.01 18.73
C GLN A 172 -19.59 7.48 18.05
N ASN A 173 -19.66 6.19 17.73
CA ASN A 173 -20.80 5.62 17.01
C ASN A 173 -21.42 4.44 17.77
N SER A 174 -22.75 4.36 17.73
CA SER A 174 -23.50 3.22 18.27
C SER A 174 -23.40 1.99 17.36
N ALA A 175 -23.69 0.82 17.92
CA ALA A 175 -23.80 -0.42 17.14
C ALA A 175 -24.80 -0.28 15.97
N ASP A 176 -25.92 0.42 16.17
CA ASP A 176 -26.93 0.64 15.13
C ASP A 176 -26.41 1.43 13.92
N THR A 177 -25.41 2.30 14.13
CA THR A 177 -24.74 3.03 13.04
C THR A 177 -23.66 2.17 12.38
N LEU A 178 -22.89 1.42 13.18
CA LEU A 178 -21.74 0.66 12.71
C LEU A 178 -22.12 -0.66 12.00
N ILE A 179 -23.22 -1.31 12.40
CA ILE A 179 -23.69 -2.56 11.77
C ILE A 179 -23.97 -2.33 10.27
N PRO A 180 -24.77 -1.33 9.84
CA PRO A 180 -24.97 -1.05 8.42
C PRO A 180 -23.67 -0.76 7.65
N VAL A 181 -22.72 -0.04 8.26
CA VAL A 181 -21.40 0.24 7.66
C VAL A 181 -20.67 -1.06 7.34
N VAL A 182 -20.51 -1.92 8.35
CA VAL A 182 -19.76 -3.18 8.20
C VAL A 182 -20.51 -4.13 7.26
N GLN A 183 -21.83 -4.23 7.38
CA GLN A 183 -22.65 -5.04 6.47
C GLN A 183 -22.50 -4.58 5.02
N ASN A 184 -22.47 -3.26 4.77
CA ASN A 184 -22.23 -2.73 3.42
C ASN A 184 -20.88 -3.20 2.85
N ARG A 185 -19.81 -3.24 3.67
CA ARG A 185 -18.51 -3.76 3.21
C ARG A 185 -18.55 -5.25 2.95
N VAL A 186 -19.18 -6.00 3.85
CA VAL A 186 -19.31 -7.46 3.76
C VAL A 186 -20.12 -7.87 2.53
N ASP A 187 -21.29 -7.28 2.31
CA ASP A 187 -22.15 -7.57 1.16
C ASP A 187 -21.43 -7.30 -0.16
N TYR A 188 -20.73 -6.16 -0.24
CA TYR A 188 -19.96 -5.78 -1.42
C TYR A 188 -18.82 -6.77 -1.66
N ALA A 189 -18.06 -7.10 -0.62
CA ALA A 189 -16.93 -8.01 -0.74
C ALA A 189 -17.35 -9.42 -1.11
N GLN A 190 -18.46 -9.93 -0.55
CA GLN A 190 -19.00 -11.24 -0.92
C GLN A 190 -19.39 -11.28 -2.40
N ARG A 191 -20.05 -10.22 -2.91
CA ARG A 191 -20.46 -10.16 -4.31
C ARG A 191 -19.29 -10.18 -5.28
N HIS A 192 -18.20 -9.48 -4.95
CA HIS A 192 -17.03 -9.33 -5.83
C HIS A 192 -15.85 -10.25 -5.49
N ARG A 193 -16.02 -11.15 -4.50
CA ARG A 193 -14.96 -12.04 -3.99
C ARG A 193 -13.75 -11.29 -3.45
N TYR A 194 -13.99 -10.19 -2.75
CA TYR A 194 -12.96 -9.40 -2.07
C TYR A 194 -12.80 -9.85 -0.62
N GLY A 195 -11.72 -9.37 0.01
CA GLY A 195 -11.55 -9.45 1.45
C GLY A 195 -12.15 -8.23 2.16
N VAL A 196 -12.41 -8.40 3.46
CA VAL A 196 -12.79 -7.32 4.38
C VAL A 196 -11.82 -7.33 5.54
N TYR A 197 -11.34 -6.14 5.91
CA TYR A 197 -10.52 -5.92 7.09
C TYR A 197 -11.04 -4.70 7.86
N VAL A 198 -11.81 -4.95 8.91
CA VAL A 198 -12.33 -3.93 9.82
C VAL A 198 -11.61 -4.04 11.15
N ARG A 199 -11.25 -2.93 11.76
CA ARG A 199 -10.61 -2.87 13.09
C ARG A 199 -11.20 -1.73 13.90
N TRP A 200 -11.20 -1.86 15.22
CA TRP A 200 -11.52 -0.74 16.10
C TRP A 200 -10.38 0.27 16.08
N ALA A 201 -10.69 1.55 15.95
CA ALA A 201 -9.68 2.60 15.99
C ALA A 201 -8.94 2.62 17.35
N GLN A 202 -9.65 2.25 18.42
CA GLN A 202 -9.12 2.09 19.77
C GLN A 202 -7.97 1.09 19.88
N GLU A 203 -7.87 0.12 18.97
CA GLU A 203 -6.77 -0.87 18.97
C GLU A 203 -5.41 -0.24 18.67
N PHE A 204 -5.39 0.88 17.95
CA PHE A 204 -4.16 1.55 17.54
C PHE A 204 -3.73 2.66 18.51
N ILE A 205 -4.57 3.07 19.46
CA ILE A 205 -4.25 4.13 20.44
C ILE A 205 -2.92 3.89 21.18
N PRO A 206 -2.57 2.67 21.61
CA PRO A 206 -1.29 2.44 22.27
C PRO A 206 -0.05 2.54 21.36
N THR A 207 -0.22 2.75 20.05
CA THR A 207 0.85 2.82 19.05
C THR A 207 1.15 4.25 18.57
N VAL A 208 0.41 5.23 19.07
CA VAL A 208 0.53 6.65 18.72
C VAL A 208 0.86 7.50 19.93
N ASP A 209 1.52 8.63 19.72
CA ASP A 209 1.90 9.55 20.79
C ASP A 209 0.69 10.34 21.31
N ASN A 210 -0.08 10.93 20.40
CA ASN A 210 -1.34 11.58 20.74
C ASN A 210 -2.46 10.52 20.83
N GLN A 211 -2.80 10.16 22.08
CA GLN A 211 -3.80 9.13 22.41
C GLN A 211 -5.24 9.68 22.51
N ASP A 212 -5.48 10.91 22.06
CA ASP A 212 -6.81 11.50 21.89
C ASP A 212 -7.39 11.07 20.53
N LEU A 213 -8.31 10.09 20.54
CA LEU A 213 -8.81 9.44 19.32
C LEU A 213 -9.37 10.43 18.28
N PRO A 214 -10.29 11.36 18.63
CA PRO A 214 -10.77 12.38 17.69
C PRO A 214 -9.66 13.18 16.98
N LYS A 215 -8.55 13.47 17.67
CA LYS A 215 -7.42 14.23 17.09
C LYS A 215 -6.49 13.36 16.25
N THR A 216 -6.42 12.07 16.54
CA THR A 216 -5.44 11.14 15.94
C THR A 216 -6.06 10.22 14.88
N TYR A 217 -7.40 10.16 14.78
CA TYR A 217 -8.14 9.21 13.94
C TYR A 217 -7.60 9.11 12.50
N GLU A 218 -7.42 10.25 11.83
CA GLU A 218 -6.89 10.30 10.46
C GLU A 218 -5.48 9.68 10.34
N TYR A 219 -4.66 9.85 11.38
CA TYR A 219 -3.28 9.35 11.45
C TYR A 219 -3.20 7.85 11.79
N LEU A 220 -4.32 7.22 12.14
CA LEU A 220 -4.40 5.76 12.30
C LEU A 220 -4.55 5.04 10.94
N LYS A 221 -4.99 5.74 9.89
CA LYS A 221 -5.26 5.15 8.57
C LYS A 221 -4.04 4.47 7.96
N PRO A 222 -2.81 5.05 7.95
CA PRO A 222 -1.61 4.35 7.49
C PRO A 222 -1.31 3.07 8.27
N LEU A 223 -1.46 3.11 9.60
CA LEU A 223 -1.23 1.95 10.47
C LEU A 223 -2.22 0.82 10.17
N MET A 224 -3.50 1.16 10.02
CA MET A 224 -4.56 0.23 9.62
C MET A 224 -4.29 -0.39 8.25
N MET A 225 -3.84 0.41 7.28
CA MET A 225 -3.51 -0.09 5.94
C MET A 225 -2.32 -1.05 5.98
N ARG A 226 -1.29 -0.79 6.80
CA ARG A 226 -0.18 -1.73 7.00
C ARG A 226 -0.64 -3.01 7.70
N ALA A 227 -1.50 -2.91 8.71
CA ALA A 227 -2.09 -4.07 9.36
C ALA A 227 -2.91 -4.93 8.39
N ALA A 228 -3.68 -4.31 7.49
CA ALA A 228 -4.42 -5.00 6.44
C ALA A 228 -3.48 -5.73 5.46
N MET A 229 -2.41 -5.06 5.02
CA MET A 229 -1.39 -5.65 4.14
C MET A 229 -0.68 -6.85 4.78
N HIS A 230 -0.48 -6.82 6.10
CA HIS A 230 0.04 -7.95 6.85
C HIS A 230 -0.99 -9.09 6.94
N ALA A 231 -2.24 -8.77 7.25
CA ALA A 231 -3.32 -9.76 7.36
C ALA A 231 -3.65 -10.45 6.03
N PHE A 232 -3.43 -9.78 4.89
CA PHE A 232 -3.66 -10.31 3.54
C PHE A 232 -2.40 -10.19 2.67
N PRO A 233 -1.33 -10.97 2.94
CA PRO A 233 -0.02 -10.75 2.32
C PRO A 233 0.01 -11.03 0.80
N LYS A 234 -1.01 -11.71 0.27
CA LYS A 234 -1.17 -12.04 -1.16
C LYS A 234 -2.15 -11.13 -1.90
N ALA A 235 -2.88 -10.25 -1.19
CA ALA A 235 -3.76 -9.28 -1.83
C ALA A 235 -2.95 -8.18 -2.52
N LYS A 236 -3.48 -7.65 -3.61
CA LYS A 236 -2.79 -6.69 -4.47
C LYS A 236 -3.23 -5.26 -4.17
N TYR A 237 -4.51 -5.03 -3.95
CA TYR A 237 -5.08 -3.70 -3.69
C TYR A 237 -5.80 -3.68 -2.34
N PHE A 238 -5.60 -2.58 -1.62
CA PHE A 238 -6.24 -2.28 -0.35
C PHE A 238 -7.00 -0.98 -0.54
N TRP A 239 -8.32 -1.04 -0.40
CA TRP A 239 -9.18 0.13 -0.52
C TRP A 239 -9.62 0.54 0.87
N PHE A 240 -9.05 1.62 1.39
CA PHE A 240 -9.55 2.24 2.60
C PHE A 240 -10.86 2.93 2.30
N LEU A 241 -11.88 2.67 3.10
CA LEU A 241 -13.16 3.35 3.06
C LEU A 241 -13.62 3.60 4.49
N ASP A 242 -13.79 4.88 4.84
CA ASP A 242 -14.09 5.31 6.20
C ASP A 242 -15.45 4.78 6.73
N GLN A 243 -15.66 4.81 8.04
CA GLN A 243 -16.95 4.49 8.64
C GLN A 243 -18.06 5.46 8.20
N HIS A 244 -17.71 6.71 7.87
CA HIS A 244 -18.63 7.72 7.36
C HIS A 244 -18.77 7.66 5.84
N ALA A 245 -18.98 6.45 5.31
CA ALA A 245 -19.18 6.23 3.87
C ALA A 245 -20.05 5.00 3.56
N LEU A 246 -20.68 5.00 2.39
CA LEU A 246 -21.39 3.84 1.85
C LEU A 246 -20.97 3.53 0.42
N ILE A 247 -20.82 2.25 0.11
CA ILE A 247 -20.77 1.76 -1.26
C ILE A 247 -22.22 1.70 -1.74
N MET A 248 -22.55 2.52 -2.72
CA MET A 248 -23.93 2.73 -3.18
C MET A 248 -24.27 1.84 -4.38
N ARG A 249 -23.29 1.59 -5.25
CA ARG A 249 -23.41 0.71 -6.42
C ARG A 249 -22.74 -0.62 -6.12
N MET A 250 -23.51 -1.53 -5.53
CA MET A 250 -22.98 -2.83 -5.13
C MET A 250 -22.69 -3.72 -6.34
N ASP A 251 -23.29 -3.44 -7.49
CA ASP A 251 -23.18 -4.21 -8.74
C ASP A 251 -21.87 -3.97 -9.51
N LEU A 252 -21.25 -2.81 -9.31
CA LEU A 252 -20.00 -2.44 -9.97
C LEU A 252 -18.82 -2.93 -9.15
N SER A 253 -17.83 -3.55 -9.80
CA SER A 253 -16.58 -3.91 -9.13
C SER A 253 -15.61 -2.74 -9.12
N LEU A 254 -14.65 -2.74 -8.19
CA LEU A 254 -13.62 -1.72 -8.10
C LEU A 254 -12.72 -1.71 -9.36
N GLN A 255 -12.56 -2.87 -10.01
CA GLN A 255 -11.88 -2.96 -11.31
C GLN A 255 -12.63 -2.19 -12.39
N THR A 256 -13.94 -2.41 -12.50
CA THR A 256 -14.76 -1.72 -13.51
C THR A 256 -15.01 -0.25 -13.20
N GLN A 257 -14.87 0.15 -11.93
CA GLN A 257 -15.09 1.53 -11.53
C GLN A 257 -13.82 2.39 -11.63
N LEU A 258 -12.65 1.84 -11.34
CA LEU A 258 -11.43 2.64 -11.24
C LEU A 258 -10.12 1.91 -11.57
N LEU A 259 -9.97 0.62 -11.23
CA LEU A 259 -8.65 -0.04 -11.38
C LEU A 259 -8.34 -0.51 -12.80
N ASP A 260 -9.30 -0.49 -13.72
CA ASP A 260 -9.01 -0.69 -15.14
C ASP A 260 -8.11 0.45 -15.66
N ARG A 261 -7.11 0.08 -16.46
CA ARG A 261 -6.11 1.01 -16.98
C ARG A 261 -6.73 2.20 -17.71
N LYS A 262 -7.72 1.98 -18.58
CA LYS A 262 -8.33 3.04 -19.39
C LYS A 262 -9.17 3.96 -18.51
N ILE A 263 -9.86 3.38 -17.53
CA ILE A 263 -10.69 4.14 -16.59
C ILE A 263 -9.81 5.01 -15.70
N LEU A 264 -8.74 4.45 -15.12
CA LEU A 264 -7.79 5.21 -14.32
C LEU A 264 -7.12 6.32 -15.14
N GLU A 265 -6.81 6.08 -16.42
CA GLU A 265 -6.21 7.09 -17.29
C GLU A 265 -7.12 8.32 -17.52
N ILE A 266 -8.44 8.09 -17.59
CA ILE A 266 -9.45 9.13 -17.74
C ILE A 266 -9.70 9.83 -16.40
N ALA A 267 -9.78 9.07 -15.31
CA ALA A 267 -10.03 9.59 -13.97
C ALA A 267 -8.85 10.38 -13.38
N ALA A 268 -7.62 10.09 -13.82
CA ALA A 268 -6.41 10.70 -13.28
C ALA A 268 -6.28 12.18 -13.67
N LEU A 269 -6.11 13.02 -12.66
CA LEU A 269 -5.85 14.45 -12.77
C LEU A 269 -4.39 14.67 -13.17
N LYS A 270 -4.17 15.20 -14.37
CA LYS A 270 -2.85 15.44 -14.97
C LYS A 270 -2.51 16.93 -14.93
N ASN A 271 -1.26 17.27 -14.62
CA ASN A 271 -0.78 18.65 -14.52
C ASN A 271 -1.52 19.53 -13.51
N VAL A 272 -2.10 18.92 -12.46
CA VAL A 272 -2.75 19.65 -11.38
C VAL A 272 -1.81 19.79 -10.20
N PRO A 273 -1.85 20.90 -9.44
CA PRO A 273 -1.15 21.00 -8.16
C PRO A 273 -1.49 19.83 -7.24
N VAL A 274 -0.49 19.25 -6.57
CA VAL A 274 -0.70 18.14 -5.61
C VAL A 274 -1.61 18.57 -4.45
N LEU A 275 -1.44 19.80 -4.00
CA LEU A 275 -2.32 20.50 -3.07
C LEU A 275 -2.61 21.90 -3.61
N LYS A 276 -3.69 22.52 -3.14
CA LYS A 276 -3.99 23.93 -3.43
C LYS A 276 -2.77 24.82 -3.16
N GLY A 277 -2.35 25.59 -4.16
CA GLY A 277 -1.19 26.50 -4.06
C GLY A 277 0.18 25.84 -4.20
N SER A 278 0.25 24.52 -4.44
CA SER A 278 1.51 23.81 -4.67
C SER A 278 2.14 24.15 -6.03
N ASN A 279 3.44 24.42 -6.05
CA ASN A 279 4.23 24.48 -7.29
C ASN A 279 4.51 23.10 -7.89
N ILE A 280 4.47 22.05 -7.06
CA ILE A 280 4.62 20.67 -7.50
C ILE A 280 3.27 20.16 -8.00
N LYS A 281 3.30 19.59 -9.21
CA LYS A 281 2.11 19.12 -9.94
C LYS A 281 2.22 17.64 -10.28
N THR A 282 1.07 17.01 -10.52
CA THR A 282 0.99 15.66 -11.09
C THR A 282 1.58 15.63 -12.51
N TYR A 283 2.10 14.46 -12.91
CA TYR A 283 2.75 14.30 -14.20
C TYR A 283 1.76 14.39 -15.38
N ASN A 284 2.19 15.06 -16.46
CA ASN A 284 1.44 15.10 -17.72
C ASN A 284 1.25 13.71 -18.35
N HIS A 285 2.31 12.89 -18.27
CA HIS A 285 2.36 11.56 -18.87
C HIS A 285 2.41 10.50 -17.77
N PHE A 286 1.34 10.45 -16.98
CA PHE A 286 1.16 9.42 -15.98
C PHE A 286 0.90 8.06 -16.63
N VAL A 287 1.54 7.00 -16.13
CA VAL A 287 1.34 5.61 -16.60
C VAL A 287 0.47 4.88 -15.58
N PRO A 288 -0.82 4.61 -15.88
CA PRO A 288 -1.75 4.03 -14.91
C PRO A 288 -1.29 2.69 -14.29
N ASP A 289 -0.59 1.86 -15.07
CA ASP A 289 -0.09 0.55 -14.61
C ASP A 289 0.95 0.66 -13.48
N LEU A 290 1.59 1.84 -13.34
CA LEU A 290 2.57 2.13 -12.29
C LEU A 290 1.93 2.73 -11.03
N ALA A 291 0.62 2.99 -11.03
CA ALA A 291 -0.08 3.50 -9.85
C ALA A 291 0.03 2.49 -8.70
N GLU A 292 0.56 2.95 -7.57
CA GLU A 292 0.54 2.22 -6.30
C GLU A 292 -0.27 2.94 -5.23
N VAL A 293 -0.56 4.23 -5.42
CA VAL A 293 -1.38 5.03 -4.52
C VAL A 293 -2.40 5.78 -5.38
N ILE A 294 -3.69 5.67 -5.06
CA ILE A 294 -4.77 6.36 -5.76
C ILE A 294 -5.57 7.13 -4.72
N ILE A 295 -5.55 8.45 -4.81
CA ILE A 295 -6.16 9.35 -3.82
C ILE A 295 -7.03 10.36 -4.55
N PRO A 296 -8.32 10.48 -4.21
CA PRO A 296 -9.17 11.53 -4.75
C PRO A 296 -8.70 12.92 -4.31
N GLN A 297 -8.80 13.90 -5.21
CA GLN A 297 -8.55 15.30 -4.87
C GLN A 297 -9.85 16.09 -4.92
N THR A 298 -10.19 16.79 -3.83
CA THR A 298 -11.41 17.61 -3.74
C THR A 298 -11.33 18.83 -4.66
N ASN A 299 -12.47 19.50 -4.89
CA ASN A 299 -12.52 20.70 -5.73
C ASN A 299 -11.73 21.87 -5.12
N GLU A 300 -11.51 21.86 -3.81
CA GLU A 300 -10.66 22.80 -3.09
C GLU A 300 -9.17 22.43 -3.14
N GLY A 301 -8.80 21.34 -3.83
CA GLY A 301 -7.43 20.87 -3.95
C GLY A 301 -6.87 20.19 -2.70
N GLN A 302 -7.74 19.62 -1.85
CA GLN A 302 -7.34 18.77 -0.73
C GLN A 302 -7.29 17.30 -1.15
N LEU A 303 -6.46 16.49 -0.49
CA LEU A 303 -6.39 15.05 -0.72
C LEU A 303 -7.38 14.36 0.22
N ASP A 304 -8.34 13.63 -0.33
CA ASP A 304 -9.38 12.96 0.44
C ASP A 304 -8.89 11.59 0.96
N SER A 305 -8.75 11.49 2.28
CA SER A 305 -8.32 10.28 2.99
C SER A 305 -9.47 9.40 3.47
N ASN A 306 -10.72 9.74 3.17
CA ASN A 306 -11.89 8.94 3.55
C ASN A 306 -12.18 7.80 2.55
N SER A 307 -11.63 7.88 1.35
CA SER A 307 -11.64 6.78 0.38
C SER A 307 -10.39 6.83 -0.52
N PHE A 308 -9.48 5.88 -0.34
CA PHE A 308 -8.25 5.81 -1.14
C PHE A 308 -7.77 4.38 -1.33
N ILE A 309 -6.99 4.13 -2.37
CA ILE A 309 -6.51 2.79 -2.72
C ILE A 309 -4.99 2.75 -2.69
N VAL A 310 -4.44 1.70 -2.10
CA VAL A 310 -3.00 1.42 -2.10
C VAL A 310 -2.75 0.02 -2.62
N LYS A 311 -1.83 -0.11 -3.58
CA LYS A 311 -1.31 -1.38 -4.05
C LYS A 311 -0.22 -1.86 -3.08
N ALA A 312 -0.21 -3.14 -2.71
CA ALA A 312 0.81 -3.72 -1.83
C ALA A 312 2.16 -3.97 -2.53
N GLY A 313 2.58 -3.05 -3.40
CA GLY A 313 3.92 -2.99 -3.97
C GLY A 313 4.92 -2.32 -3.04
N LEU A 314 6.17 -2.16 -3.51
CA LEU A 314 7.23 -1.54 -2.73
C LEU A 314 6.88 -0.10 -2.33
N TYR A 315 6.39 0.70 -3.27
CA TYR A 315 6.11 2.12 -3.03
C TYR A 315 4.82 2.33 -2.26
N GLY A 316 3.78 1.51 -2.48
CA GLY A 316 2.57 1.59 -1.68
C GLY A 316 2.82 1.23 -0.21
N LYS A 317 3.64 0.21 0.07
CA LYS A 317 4.08 -0.12 1.43
C LYS A 317 4.93 1.00 2.03
N ALA A 318 5.96 1.45 1.31
CA ALA A 318 6.83 2.51 1.78
C ALA A 318 6.10 3.84 2.01
N PHE A 319 5.07 4.15 1.22
CA PHE A 319 4.24 5.34 1.41
C PHE A 319 3.42 5.27 2.70
N MET A 320 2.83 4.11 2.98
CA MET A 320 2.12 3.87 4.25
C MET A 320 3.09 3.83 5.46
N ASP A 321 4.29 3.25 5.30
CA ASP A 321 5.34 3.28 6.34
C ASP A 321 5.81 4.71 6.61
N TYR A 322 6.03 5.51 5.57
CA TYR A 322 6.41 6.93 5.70
C TYR A 322 5.36 7.74 6.47
N LEU A 323 4.08 7.60 6.11
CA LEU A 323 2.99 8.32 6.80
C LEU A 323 2.72 7.80 8.22
N GLY A 324 3.03 6.52 8.48
CA GLY A 324 2.89 5.89 9.79
C GLY A 324 4.08 6.09 10.72
N ASP A 325 5.23 6.53 10.20
CA ASP A 325 6.44 6.79 10.97
C ASP A 325 6.18 7.88 12.04
N PRO A 326 6.55 7.67 13.31
CA PRO A 326 6.31 8.66 14.37
C PRO A 326 6.84 10.06 14.05
N LEU A 327 7.96 10.19 13.34
CA LEU A 327 8.53 11.50 12.99
C LEU A 327 7.65 12.28 12.00
N VAL A 328 6.93 11.56 11.14
CA VAL A 328 6.00 12.16 10.17
C VAL A 328 4.64 12.29 10.81
N ARG A 329 4.09 11.21 11.37
CA ARG A 329 2.75 11.15 11.93
C ARG A 329 2.55 12.14 13.08
N ASP A 330 3.52 12.25 13.98
CA ASP A 330 3.39 13.06 15.21
C ASP A 330 3.85 14.51 14.99
N TYR A 331 4.26 14.88 13.76
CA TYR A 331 4.50 16.27 13.39
C TYR A 331 3.18 17.08 13.39
N PRO A 332 3.18 18.35 13.84
CA PRO A 332 1.97 19.17 13.93
C PRO A 332 1.50 19.68 12.56
N TRP A 333 1.01 18.77 11.71
CA TRP A 333 0.40 19.14 10.43
C TRP A 333 -0.92 19.90 10.64
N SER A 334 -1.26 20.76 9.69
CA SER A 334 -2.58 21.42 9.68
C SER A 334 -3.73 20.44 9.40
N SER A 335 -3.45 19.32 8.72
CA SER A 335 -4.37 18.23 8.43
C SER A 335 -3.60 17.00 7.97
N PHE A 336 -4.24 15.83 7.96
CA PHE A 336 -3.66 14.64 7.36
C PHE A 336 -3.41 14.81 5.85
N SER A 337 -4.31 15.50 5.13
CA SER A 337 -4.13 15.92 3.73
C SER A 337 -2.79 16.66 3.52
N ALA A 338 -2.38 17.52 4.48
CA ALA A 338 -1.10 18.22 4.41
C ALA A 338 0.11 17.28 4.57
N SER A 339 0.02 16.25 5.41
CA SER A 339 1.06 15.21 5.57
C SER A 339 1.22 14.38 4.29
N VAL A 340 0.09 13.92 3.73
CA VAL A 340 0.05 13.21 2.44
C VAL A 340 0.60 14.09 1.32
N GLY A 341 0.20 15.36 1.29
CA GLY A 341 0.71 16.33 0.32
C GLY A 341 2.20 16.57 0.45
N HIS A 342 2.74 16.66 1.67
CA HIS A 342 4.18 16.73 1.89
C HIS A 342 4.90 15.51 1.30
N ALA A 343 4.39 14.30 1.57
CA ALA A 343 4.95 13.08 1.01
C ALA A 343 5.02 13.13 -0.53
N LEU A 344 3.95 13.61 -1.17
CA LEU A 344 3.88 13.72 -2.63
C LEU A 344 4.67 14.91 -3.20
N GLN A 345 4.86 16.00 -2.45
CA GLN A 345 5.61 17.17 -2.90
C GLN A 345 7.14 16.94 -2.82
N TRP A 346 7.61 16.29 -1.76
CA TRP A 346 9.04 16.20 -1.45
C TRP A 346 9.68 14.86 -1.80
N HIS A 347 8.88 13.84 -2.13
CA HIS A 347 9.39 12.52 -2.54
C HIS A 347 8.92 12.18 -3.95
N PRO A 348 9.71 12.53 -5.00
CA PRO A 348 9.32 12.34 -6.39
C PRO A 348 8.93 10.91 -6.75
N ASN A 349 9.50 9.92 -6.06
CA ASN A 349 9.17 8.50 -6.23
C ASN A 349 7.75 8.18 -5.76
N PHE A 350 7.26 8.79 -4.69
CA PHE A 350 5.86 8.63 -4.27
C PHE A 350 4.93 9.31 -5.27
N LEU A 351 5.25 10.53 -5.70
CA LEU A 351 4.47 11.24 -6.72
C LEU A 351 4.38 10.46 -8.04
N ALA A 352 5.48 9.83 -8.47
CA ALA A 352 5.51 9.04 -9.71
C ALA A 352 4.65 7.78 -9.64
N LYS A 353 4.25 7.36 -8.44
CA LYS A 353 3.40 6.20 -8.16
C LYS A 353 2.00 6.59 -7.68
N ALA A 354 1.73 7.88 -7.55
CA ALA A 354 0.45 8.40 -7.09
C ALA A 354 -0.42 8.86 -8.27
N ALA A 355 -1.64 8.36 -8.34
CA ALA A 355 -2.69 8.90 -9.19
C ALA A 355 -3.62 9.76 -8.32
N LEU A 356 -3.65 11.06 -8.58
CA LEU A 356 -4.75 11.89 -8.08
C LEU A 356 -5.94 11.72 -9.00
N VAL A 357 -7.12 11.47 -8.46
CA VAL A 357 -8.32 11.16 -9.26
C VAL A 357 -9.49 12.07 -8.94
N ILE A 358 -10.44 12.18 -9.87
CA ILE A 358 -11.70 12.89 -9.61
C ILE A 358 -12.52 12.19 -8.51
N PRO A 359 -13.14 12.94 -7.56
CA PRO A 359 -13.88 12.36 -6.44
C PRO A 359 -15.08 11.50 -6.85
N LYS A 360 -15.71 11.77 -7.99
CA LYS A 360 -16.79 10.93 -8.54
C LYS A 360 -16.48 9.45 -8.71
N THR A 361 -15.19 9.08 -8.74
CA THR A 361 -14.77 7.70 -8.91
C THR A 361 -15.07 6.85 -7.67
N ILE A 362 -14.61 7.26 -6.49
CA ILE A 362 -14.69 6.48 -5.24
C ILE A 362 -14.97 7.34 -3.99
N ALA A 363 -15.22 8.63 -4.13
CA ALA A 363 -15.26 9.60 -3.03
C ALA A 363 -16.26 10.75 -3.27
N SER A 364 -17.45 10.45 -3.80
CA SER A 364 -18.46 11.50 -4.02
C SER A 364 -19.05 11.96 -2.68
N VAL A 365 -19.08 13.26 -2.41
CA VAL A 365 -19.47 13.79 -1.09
C VAL A 365 -20.97 14.06 -1.02
N TYR A 366 -21.66 13.42 -0.09
CA TYR A 366 -23.05 13.72 0.19
C TYR A 366 -23.20 15.08 0.87
N ASP A 367 -23.92 15.99 0.22
CA ASP A 367 -24.31 17.28 0.75
C ASP A 367 -25.85 17.35 0.82
N PRO A 368 -26.44 17.38 2.04
CA PRO A 368 -27.88 17.51 2.23
C PRO A 368 -28.50 18.76 1.58
N ALA A 369 -27.72 19.80 1.30
CA ALA A 369 -28.20 21.03 0.66
C ALA A 369 -28.31 20.91 -0.86
N LYS A 370 -27.82 19.81 -1.46
CA LYS A 370 -27.84 19.59 -2.91
C LYS A 370 -28.82 18.49 -3.31
N SER A 371 -29.42 18.65 -4.50
CA SER A 371 -30.27 17.61 -5.08
C SER A 371 -29.43 16.41 -5.48
N THR A 372 -29.82 15.22 -5.01
CA THR A 372 -29.21 13.95 -5.41
C THR A 372 -29.74 13.42 -6.75
N THR A 373 -30.81 14.02 -7.30
CA THR A 373 -31.50 13.52 -8.50
C THR A 373 -31.22 14.33 -9.75
N GLU A 374 -30.69 15.54 -9.61
CA GLU A 374 -30.29 16.35 -10.76
C GLU A 374 -29.02 15.76 -11.37
N LYS A 375 -29.09 15.39 -12.65
CA LYS A 375 -27.89 15.08 -13.45
C LYS A 375 -27.09 16.37 -13.58
N ALA A 376 -26.18 16.59 -12.64
CA ALA A 376 -25.28 17.70 -12.72
C ALA A 376 -24.33 17.47 -13.89
N ASN A 377 -24.59 18.13 -15.02
CA ASN A 377 -23.62 18.22 -16.11
C ASN A 377 -22.34 18.98 -15.68
N ILE A 378 -22.20 19.37 -14.40
CA ILE A 378 -21.18 20.28 -13.87
C ILE A 378 -20.64 19.89 -12.46
N ASP A 379 -21.28 18.98 -11.70
CA ASP A 379 -20.83 18.65 -10.32
C ASP A 379 -20.06 17.33 -10.29
N ASP A 380 -18.74 17.41 -10.35
CA ASP A 380 -17.79 16.29 -10.31
C ASP A 380 -17.31 15.91 -8.90
N PHE A 381 -17.99 16.44 -7.87
CA PHE A 381 -17.60 16.28 -6.47
C PHE A 381 -18.72 15.73 -5.59
N HIS A 382 -19.91 16.32 -5.65
CA HIS A 382 -21.00 15.96 -4.75
C HIS A 382 -21.73 14.70 -5.22
N TYR A 383 -22.16 13.88 -4.28
CA TYR A 383 -22.91 12.67 -4.53
C TYR A 383 -24.21 12.93 -5.30
N THR A 384 -24.40 12.18 -6.37
CA THR A 384 -25.65 12.06 -7.13
C THR A 384 -26.07 10.61 -7.25
N GLN A 385 -27.36 10.37 -7.42
CA GLN A 385 -27.91 9.03 -7.54
C GLN A 385 -27.23 8.27 -8.70
N GLY A 386 -26.68 7.10 -8.37
CA GLY A 386 -25.95 6.26 -9.31
C GLY A 386 -24.44 6.33 -9.18
N ASP A 387 -23.91 7.28 -8.40
CA ASP A 387 -22.49 7.32 -8.03
C ASP A 387 -22.09 6.09 -7.21
N PHE A 388 -20.83 5.71 -7.31
CA PHE A 388 -20.32 4.47 -6.74
C PHE A 388 -20.28 4.48 -5.21
N VAL A 389 -19.87 5.61 -4.62
CA VAL A 389 -19.68 5.79 -3.17
C VAL A 389 -20.27 7.12 -2.73
N ALA A 390 -20.91 7.12 -1.57
CA ALA A 390 -21.29 8.35 -0.87
C ALA A 390 -20.41 8.51 0.38
N LEU A 391 -19.70 9.64 0.48
CA LEU A 391 -18.96 10.05 1.66
C LEU A 391 -19.77 11.07 2.45
N PHE A 392 -19.80 10.93 3.77
CA PHE A 392 -20.51 11.86 4.66
C PHE A 392 -19.55 12.90 5.26
N ASN A 393 -18.64 13.46 4.45
CA ASN A 393 -17.69 14.48 4.91
C ASN A 393 -18.44 15.65 5.58
N GLY A 394 -17.94 16.10 6.74
CA GLY A 394 -18.56 17.18 7.50
C GLY A 394 -19.80 16.78 8.33
N CYS A 395 -20.21 15.50 8.35
CA CYS A 395 -21.42 15.09 9.07
C CYS A 395 -21.28 15.19 10.58
N GLN A 396 -20.07 15.09 11.11
CA GLN A 396 -19.81 15.16 12.55
C GLN A 396 -20.09 16.58 13.06
N GLU A 397 -19.63 17.59 12.32
CA GLU A 397 -19.87 19.00 12.57
C GLU A 397 -21.36 19.35 12.45
N ARG A 398 -22.08 18.67 11.55
CA ARG A 398 -23.54 18.80 11.40
C ARG A 398 -24.35 18.01 12.44
N GLY A 399 -23.73 17.06 13.15
CA GLY A 399 -24.43 16.10 13.99
C GLY A 399 -25.37 15.16 13.23
N SER A 400 -25.12 14.93 11.94
CA SER A 400 -26.03 14.22 11.03
C SER A 400 -25.50 12.86 10.53
N CYS A 401 -24.34 12.38 10.98
CA CYS A 401 -23.72 11.17 10.44
C CYS A 401 -24.65 9.96 10.43
N ALA A 402 -25.29 9.66 11.57
CA ALA A 402 -26.18 8.51 11.68
C ALA A 402 -27.44 8.66 10.81
N SER A 403 -28.03 9.86 10.73
CA SER A 403 -29.22 10.11 9.91
C SER A 403 -28.92 10.11 8.41
N ASP A 404 -27.80 10.72 8.00
CA ASP A 404 -27.35 10.76 6.60
C ASP A 404 -27.05 9.34 6.11
N LEU A 405 -26.37 8.54 6.95
CA LEU A 405 -26.07 7.14 6.68
C LEU A 405 -27.34 6.31 6.58
N ALA A 406 -28.26 6.40 7.55
CA ALA A 406 -29.51 5.64 7.54
C ALA A 406 -30.36 5.96 6.29
N LEU A 407 -30.41 7.23 5.89
CA LEU A 407 -31.14 7.69 4.71
C LEU A 407 -30.57 7.05 3.43
N LEU A 408 -29.26 7.12 3.20
CA LEU A 408 -28.66 6.57 1.99
C LEU A 408 -28.55 5.05 2.02
N TYR A 409 -28.44 4.42 3.19
CA TYR A 409 -28.38 2.97 3.31
C TYR A 409 -29.62 2.29 2.71
N GLN A 410 -30.80 2.90 2.85
CA GLN A 410 -32.04 2.41 2.24
C GLN A 410 -32.02 2.48 0.70
N GLN A 411 -31.14 3.30 0.13
CA GLN A 411 -31.02 3.53 -1.31
C GLN A 411 -29.88 2.73 -1.95
N VAL A 412 -29.12 1.96 -1.16
CA VAL A 412 -28.03 1.11 -1.66
C VAL A 412 -28.59 0.13 -2.69
N GLN A 413 -28.03 0.17 -3.89
CA GLN A 413 -28.47 -0.66 -5.01
C GLN A 413 -27.89 -2.07 -4.84
N LYS A 414 -28.76 -3.03 -4.51
CA LYS A 414 -28.38 -4.40 -4.16
C LYS A 414 -27.99 -5.26 -5.34
#